data_AF-A0A453DGH5-F1
#
_entry.id   AF-A0A453DGH5-F1
#
_cell.length_a   1.000
_cell.length_b   1.000
_cell.length_c   1.000
_cell.angle_alpha   90.00
_cell.angle_beta   90.00
_cell.angle_gamma   90.00
#
_symmetry.space_group_name_H-M   'P 1'
#
loop_
_entity.id
_entity.type
_entity.pdbx_description
1 polymer ?
#
loop_
_entity_poly.entity_id
_entity_poly.type
_entity_poly.pdbx_seq_one_letter_code
_entity_poly.pdbx_strand_id
1 'polypeptide(L)' 'IDHSVVESFGGGGRTCITARVYPEHAENKNSHVFVFNNGTGLVKVSKLEAWRLAMASVNVVHGG' A
#
# COMPACT_ATOMS: atom_id res chain seq x y z
N ILE A 1 -0.41 0.58 -2.57
CA ILE A 1 0.90 -0.09 -2.47
C ILE A 1 1.40 -0.24 -3.90
N ASP A 2 2.49 0.42 -4.22
CA ASP A 2 3.14 0.34 -5.54
C ASP A 2 4.60 -0.03 -5.32
N HIS A 3 4.89 -1.33 -5.43
CA HIS A 3 6.21 -1.93 -5.26
C HIS A 3 6.99 -1.39 -4.05
N SER A 4 7.82 -0.35 -4.25
CA SER A 4 8.68 0.26 -3.23
C SER A 4 8.03 1.39 -2.43
N VAL A 5 6.75 1.73 -2.70
CA VAL A 5 6.04 2.85 -2.09
C VAL A 5 4.73 2.40 -1.46
N VAL A 6 4.49 2.87 -0.23
CA VAL A 6 3.20 2.73 0.47
C VAL A 6 2.70 4.10 0.87
N GLU A 7 1.48 4.44 0.47
CA GLU A 7 0.76 5.64 0.90
C GLU A 7 -0.44 5.22 1.75
N SER A 8 -0.47 5.69 2.99
CA SER A 8 -1.50 5.37 3.98
C SER A 8 -2.34 6.60 4.30
N PHE A 9 -3.67 6.46 4.25
CA PHE A 9 -4.63 7.54 4.50
C PHE A 9 -5.56 7.17 5.65
N GLY A 10 -5.32 7.73 6.83
CA GLY A 10 -6.11 7.50 8.04
C GLY A 10 -7.30 8.47 8.15
N GLY A 11 -8.44 7.98 8.66
CA GLY A 11 -9.62 8.81 8.94
C GLY A 11 -10.16 9.56 7.71
N GLY A 12 -10.04 9.00 6.51
CA GLY A 12 -10.45 9.67 5.26
C GLY A 12 -9.49 10.77 4.80
N GLY A 13 -8.21 10.68 5.15
CA GLY A 13 -7.16 11.61 4.69
C GLY A 13 -6.81 12.73 5.66
N ARG A 14 -7.33 12.71 6.90
CA ARG A 14 -6.91 13.64 7.96
C ARG A 14 -5.46 13.42 8.40
N THR A 15 -4.94 12.23 8.16
CA THR A 15 -3.56 11.87 8.46
C THR A 15 -3.03 11.03 7.30
N CYS A 16 -1.90 11.45 6.75
CA CYS A 16 -1.25 10.79 5.62
C CYS A 16 0.18 10.41 6.00
N ILE A 17 0.59 9.21 5.63
CA ILE A 17 1.97 8.72 5.82
C ILE A 17 2.42 8.07 4.52
N THR A 18 3.56 8.52 4.00
CA THR A 18 4.24 7.90 2.85
C THR A 18 5.50 7.21 3.33
N ALA A 19 5.70 5.96 2.90
CA ALA A 19 6.88 5.18 3.22
C ALA A 19 7.53 4.61 1.94
N ARG A 20 8.86 4.51 1.96
CA ARG A 20 9.67 3.85 0.93
C ARG A 20 10.31 2.60 1.53
N VAL A 21 10.18 1.47 0.85
CA VAL A 21 10.73 0.18 1.30
C VAL A 21 11.32 -0.59 0.10
N TYR A 22 12.39 -1.35 0.34
CA TYR A 22 13.09 -2.10 -0.70
C TYR A 22 13.34 -3.55 -0.26
N PRO A 23 12.27 -4.37 -0.14
CA PRO A 23 12.43 -5.76 0.24
C PRO A 23 12.95 -6.60 -0.93
N GLU A 24 13.91 -7.49 -0.69
CA GLU A 24 14.49 -8.39 -1.70
C GLU A 24 13.42 -9.20 -2.46
N HIS A 25 12.28 -9.49 -1.83
CA HIS A 25 11.22 -10.31 -2.41
C HIS A 25 10.20 -9.53 -3.26
N ALA A 26 10.24 -8.18 -3.29
CA ALA A 26 9.34 -7.39 -4.14
C ALA A 26 9.60 -7.63 -5.64
N GLU A 27 10.83 -7.98 -6.02
CA GLU A 27 11.22 -8.24 -7.40
C GLU A 27 10.57 -9.52 -7.97
N ASN A 28 10.26 -10.50 -7.11
CA ASN A 28 9.83 -11.84 -7.52
C ASN A 28 8.30 -12.06 -7.45
N LYS A 29 7.50 -10.98 -7.44
CA LYS A 29 6.03 -11.04 -7.33
C LYS A 29 5.51 -11.80 -6.09
N ASN A 30 6.34 -11.98 -5.07
CA ASN A 30 6.02 -12.73 -3.85
C ASN A 30 5.61 -11.78 -2.70
N SER A 31 4.73 -10.83 -3.00
CA SER A 31 4.21 -9.88 -2.02
C SER A 31 2.85 -10.33 -1.51
N HIS A 32 2.64 -10.21 -0.20
CA HIS A 32 1.42 -10.64 0.49
C HIS A 32 0.81 -9.47 1.27
N VAL A 33 -0.51 -9.49 1.45
CA VAL A 33 -1.25 -8.48 2.25
C VAL A 33 -1.95 -9.19 3.39
N PHE A 34 -1.79 -8.65 4.60
CA PHE A 34 -2.37 -9.21 5.82
C PHE A 34 -3.17 -8.15 6.57
N VAL A 35 -4.21 -8.59 7.27
CA VAL A 35 -4.90 -7.83 8.31
C VAL A 35 -4.61 -8.53 9.62
N PHE A 36 -4.14 -7.79 10.63
CA PHE A 36 -3.72 -8.37 11.90
C PHE A 36 -4.17 -7.51 13.08
N ASN A 37 -4.34 -8.16 14.23
CA ASN A 37 -4.56 -7.52 15.53
C ASN A 37 -3.62 -8.21 16.53
N ASN A 38 -2.62 -7.48 17.01
CA ASN A 38 -1.68 -7.95 18.03
C ASN A 38 -1.98 -7.34 19.43
N GLY A 39 -3.14 -6.72 19.61
CA GLY A 39 -3.61 -6.21 20.89
C GLY A 39 -4.40 -7.26 21.69
N THR A 40 -4.68 -6.97 22.96
CA THR A 40 -5.48 -7.84 23.85
C THR A 40 -6.99 -7.63 23.69
N GLY A 41 -7.40 -6.49 23.13
CA GLY A 41 -8.79 -6.16 22.87
C GLY A 41 -9.32 -6.79 21.58
N LEU A 42 -10.60 -7.16 21.58
CA LEU A 42 -11.30 -7.61 20.39
C LEU A 42 -11.54 -6.43 19.44
N VAL A 43 -11.19 -6.62 18.17
CA VAL A 43 -11.41 -5.65 17.10
C VAL A 43 -12.18 -6.33 15.97
N LYS A 44 -13.25 -5.67 15.50
CA LYS A 44 -14.04 -6.12 14.35
C LYS A 44 -13.73 -5.26 13.13
N VAL A 45 -13.36 -5.90 12.03
CA VAL A 45 -13.29 -5.26 10.70
C VAL A 45 -14.69 -5.26 10.10
N SER A 46 -15.34 -4.09 10.03
CA SER A 46 -16.69 -3.97 9.50
C SER A 46 -16.76 -4.04 7.97
N LYS A 47 -15.71 -3.57 7.28
CA LYS A 47 -15.55 -3.62 5.83
C LYS A 47 -14.06 -3.67 5.47
N LEU A 48 -13.72 -4.49 4.48
CA LEU A 48 -12.40 -4.51 3.86
C LEU A 48 -12.59 -4.67 2.36
N GLU A 49 -11.95 -3.81 1.58
CA GLU A 49 -11.92 -3.90 0.12
C GLU A 49 -10.46 -3.81 -0.34
N ALA A 50 -10.09 -4.68 -1.27
CA ALA A 50 -8.77 -4.73 -1.85
C ALA A 50 -8.89 -4.91 -3.35
N TRP A 51 -8.20 -4.04 -4.11
CA TRP A 51 -8.23 -4.05 -5.56
C TRP A 51 -6.83 -4.23 -6.12
N ARG A 52 -6.71 -5.04 -7.18
CA ARG A 52 -5.50 -5.08 -8.00
C ARG A 52 -5.49 -3.87 -8.92
N LEU A 53 -4.43 -3.08 -8.84
CA LEU A 53 -4.24 -1.93 -9.71
C LEU A 53 -3.48 -2.36 -10.97
N ALA A 54 -3.96 -1.91 -12.13
CA ALA A 54 -3.25 -2.06 -13.40
C ALA A 54 -2.12 -1.02 -13.50
N MET A 55 -1.09 -1.32 -14.31
CA MET A 55 -0.05 -0.33 -14.60
C MET A 55 -0.65 0.87 -15.34
N ALA A 56 -0.34 2.08 -14.89
CA ALA A 56 -0.75 3.29 -15.55
C ALA A 56 0.18 3.61 -16.73
N SER A 57 -0.37 4.23 -17.78
CA SER A 57 0.44 4.96 -18.77
C SER A 57 0.78 6.33 -18.18
N VAL A 58 2.07 6.67 -18.15
CA VAL A 58 2.55 7.94 -17.59
C VAL A 58 3.20 8.74 -18.70
N ASN A 59 2.73 9.98 -18.89
CA ASN A 59 3.35 10.91 -19.82
C ASN A 59 4.67 11.40 -19.21
N VAL A 60 5.78 11.04 -19.83
CA VAL A 60 7.11 11.52 -19.45
C VAL A 60 7.49 12.69 -20.34
N VAL A 61 7.54 13.89 -19.76
CA VAL A 61 8.18 15.04 -20.42
C VAL A 61 9.68 14.79 -20.38
N HIS A 62 10.30 14.61 -21.53
CA HIS A 62 11.75 14.53 -21.60
C HIS A 62 12.30 15.95 -21.40
N GLY A 63 12.97 16.19 -20.27
CA GLY A 63 13.76 17.40 -20.09
C GLY A 63 14.90 17.39 -21.11
N GLY A 64 15.03 18.48 -21.86
CA GLY A 64 16.10 18.68 -22.86
C GLY A 64 17.49 18.80 -22.26
#